data_AF-A0A9D2I897-F1
#
_entry.id   AF-A0A9D2I897-F1
#
_cell.length_a   1.000
_cell.length_b   1.000
_cell.length_c   1.000
_cell.angle_alpha   90.00
_cell.angle_beta   90.00
_cell.angle_gamma   90.00
#
_symmetry.space_group_name_H-M   'P 1'
#
loop_
_entity.id
_entity.type
_entity.pdbx_description
1 polymer ?
#
loop_
_entity_poly.entity_id
_entity_poly.type
_entity_poly.pdbx_seq_one_letter_code
_entity_poly.pdbx_strand_id
1 'polypeptide(L)'
;MRKKQENKNKIISQIESAAKSYKKYLVGKKFLYVFEGQCIEVLYKVQHFRHLTGVETILSAKRFFHNAVNNKLQSSHIFFSSKHPYGLCLKKLKHINEVATLAGSESFMLEEIITNTRTYKFGTTDLNFSICMNMETDETEKQTGI
;
A
#
# COMPACT_ATOMS: atom_id res chain seq x y z
N MET A 1 29.34 5.73 -3.46
CA MET A 1 28.10 6.39 -3.97
C MET A 1 27.35 5.57 -5.02
N ARG A 2 28.02 4.92 -6.00
CA ARG A 2 27.41 4.09 -7.07
C ARG A 2 26.48 2.95 -6.58
N LYS A 3 26.92 2.10 -5.63
CA LYS A 3 26.09 1.00 -5.08
C LYS A 3 24.77 1.45 -4.44
N LYS A 4 24.76 2.59 -3.73
CA LYS A 4 23.55 3.12 -3.07
C LYS A 4 22.54 3.64 -4.11
N GLN A 5 23.05 4.22 -5.20
CA GLN A 5 22.24 4.71 -6.31
C GLN A 5 21.66 3.55 -7.15
N GLU A 6 22.46 2.52 -7.43
CA GLU A 6 22.00 1.29 -8.10
C GLU A 6 20.90 0.59 -7.31
N ASN A 7 21.01 0.55 -5.98
CA ASN A 7 19.96 0.01 -5.11
C ASN A 7 18.66 0.82 -5.18
N LYS A 8 18.74 2.16 -5.27
CA LYS A 8 17.55 3.01 -5.45
C LYS A 8 16.87 2.79 -6.80
N ASN A 9 17.66 2.64 -7.87
CA ASN A 9 17.09 2.39 -9.20
C ASN A 9 16.33 1.05 -9.24
N LYS A 10 16.87 0.00 -8.62
CA LYS A 10 16.15 -1.29 -8.48
C LYS A 10 14.84 -1.15 -7.72
N ILE A 11 14.83 -0.37 -6.64
CA ILE A 11 13.62 -0.07 -5.87
C ILE A 11 12.60 0.67 -6.73
N ILE A 12 13.02 1.67 -7.52
CA ILE A 12 12.14 2.40 -8.42
C ILE A 12 11.50 1.46 -9.43
N SER A 13 12.28 0.60 -10.09
CA SER A 13 11.73 -0.34 -11.06
C SER A 13 10.71 -1.30 -10.43
N GLN A 14 10.94 -1.75 -9.19
CA GLN A 14 9.97 -2.55 -8.46
C GLN A 14 8.69 -1.77 -8.13
N ILE A 15 8.81 -0.52 -7.69
CA ILE A 15 7.67 0.37 -7.42
C ILE A 15 6.86 0.62 -8.71
N GLU A 16 7.52 0.86 -9.84
CA GLU A 16 6.88 1.11 -11.14
C GLU A 16 6.11 -0.13 -11.63
N SER A 17 6.72 -1.32 -11.50
CA SER A 17 6.06 -2.59 -11.81
C SER A 17 4.84 -2.83 -10.91
N ALA A 18 5.01 -2.64 -9.60
CA ALA A 18 3.93 -2.77 -8.62
C ALA A 18 2.80 -1.76 -8.88
N ALA A 19 3.11 -0.52 -9.26
CA ALA A 19 2.11 0.51 -9.55
C ALA A 19 1.25 0.14 -10.76
N LYS A 20 1.86 -0.44 -11.80
CA LYS A 20 1.13 -0.94 -12.98
C LYS A 20 0.23 -2.10 -12.62
N SER A 21 0.71 -3.05 -11.82
CA SER A 21 -0.08 -4.17 -11.32
C SER A 21 -1.27 -3.66 -10.48
N TYR A 22 -1.01 -2.79 -9.51
CA TYR A 22 -2.03 -2.16 -8.66
C TYR A 22 -3.10 -1.42 -9.48
N LYS A 23 -2.68 -0.65 -10.49
CA LYS A 23 -3.61 0.02 -11.41
C LYS A 23 -4.48 -0.97 -12.17
N LYS A 24 -3.88 -2.02 -12.72
CA LYS A 24 -4.55 -2.99 -13.58
C LYS A 24 -5.57 -3.83 -12.81
N TYR A 25 -5.20 -4.29 -11.61
CA TYR A 25 -5.96 -5.30 -10.88
C TYR A 25 -6.84 -4.74 -9.77
N LEU A 26 -6.59 -3.52 -9.28
CA LEU A 26 -7.27 -3.02 -8.08
C LEU A 26 -7.96 -1.66 -8.30
N VAL A 27 -7.26 -0.69 -8.88
CA VAL A 27 -7.78 0.67 -9.01
C VAL A 27 -9.02 0.72 -9.92
N GLY A 28 -10.08 1.38 -9.44
CA GLY A 28 -11.33 1.53 -10.18
C GLY A 28 -12.25 0.31 -10.12
N LYS A 29 -11.87 -0.73 -9.37
CA LYS A 29 -12.70 -1.90 -9.09
C LYS A 29 -13.25 -1.83 -7.67
N LYS A 30 -14.39 -2.50 -7.47
CA LYS A 30 -15.05 -2.69 -6.17
C LYS A 30 -14.89 -4.13 -5.75
N PHE A 31 -14.43 -4.37 -4.53
CA PHE A 31 -14.25 -5.70 -3.97
C PHE A 31 -15.25 -5.89 -2.84
N LEU A 32 -16.14 -6.86 -3.00
CA LEU A 32 -17.10 -7.23 -1.96
C LEU A 32 -16.54 -8.44 -1.20
N TYR A 33 -16.28 -8.27 0.09
CA TYR A 33 -15.92 -9.36 0.98
C TYR A 33 -17.17 -9.78 1.74
N VAL A 34 -17.53 -11.06 1.64
CA VAL A 34 -18.71 -11.65 2.28
C VAL A 34 -18.23 -12.67 3.31
N PHE A 35 -18.65 -12.52 4.56
CA PHE A 35 -18.21 -13.35 5.68
C PHE A 35 -19.28 -13.33 6.77
N GLU A 36 -19.53 -14.47 7.43
CA GLU A 36 -20.42 -14.59 8.60
C GLU A 36 -21.76 -13.83 8.51
N GLY A 37 -22.41 -13.85 7.34
CA GLY A 37 -23.69 -13.15 7.11
C GLY A 37 -23.60 -11.63 6.95
N GLN A 38 -22.38 -11.08 6.94
CA GLN A 38 -22.06 -9.68 6.71
C GLN A 38 -21.30 -9.49 5.39
N CYS A 39 -21.22 -8.24 4.94
CA CYS A 39 -20.35 -7.87 3.84
C CYS A 39 -19.75 -6.47 3.99
N ILE A 40 -18.57 -6.28 3.40
CA ILE A 40 -17.93 -4.97 3.27
C ILE A 40 -17.53 -4.73 1.81
N GLU A 41 -17.69 -3.49 1.36
CA GLU A 41 -17.16 -3.02 0.07
C GLU A 41 -15.82 -2.34 0.29
N VAL A 42 -14.81 -2.74 -0.47
CA VAL A 42 -13.42 -2.26 -0.36
C VAL A 42 -12.98 -1.61 -1.67
N LEU A 43 -12.41 -0.41 -1.54
CA LEU A 43 -11.90 0.38 -2.65
C LEU A 43 -10.39 0.62 -2.51
N TYR A 44 -9.64 0.24 -3.54
CA TYR A 44 -8.21 0.45 -3.60
C TYR A 44 -7.89 1.78 -4.33
N LYS A 45 -7.68 2.84 -3.53
CA LYS A 45 -7.43 4.18 -4.05
C LYS A 45 -5.98 4.40 -4.46
N VAL A 46 -5.79 5.18 -5.53
CA VAL A 46 -4.47 5.61 -6.01
C VAL A 46 -3.61 6.29 -4.94
N GLN A 47 -4.23 7.02 -4.01
CA GLN A 47 -3.54 7.73 -2.94
C GLN A 47 -2.99 6.80 -1.84
N HIS A 48 -3.52 5.57 -1.71
CA HIS A 48 -3.06 4.60 -0.72
C HIS A 48 -1.83 3.82 -1.20
N PHE A 49 -1.61 3.74 -2.53
CA PHE A 49 -0.46 3.01 -3.10
C PHE A 49 0.88 3.46 -2.51
N ARG A 50 1.09 4.77 -2.32
CA ARG A 50 2.33 5.30 -1.74
C ARG A 50 2.64 4.64 -0.40
N HIS A 51 1.65 4.48 0.47
CA HIS A 51 1.84 3.88 1.79
C HIS A 51 2.29 2.41 1.71
N LEU A 52 1.84 1.68 0.68
CA LEU A 52 2.21 0.29 0.45
C LEU A 52 3.68 0.11 0.04
N THR A 53 4.34 1.16 -0.45
CA THR A 53 5.76 1.07 -0.88
C THR A 53 6.76 1.26 0.27
N GLY A 54 6.35 1.93 1.35
CA GLY A 54 7.20 2.24 2.50
C GLY A 54 8.25 3.34 2.26
N VAL A 55 8.28 3.99 1.10
CA VAL A 55 9.21 5.10 0.83
C VAL A 55 8.66 6.44 1.31
N GLU A 56 9.58 7.37 1.60
CA GLU A 56 9.26 8.78 1.78
C GLU A 56 9.49 9.54 0.47
N THR A 57 8.69 10.58 0.22
CA THR A 57 8.74 11.36 -1.02
C THR A 57 8.16 12.75 -0.83
N ILE A 58 8.70 13.73 -1.56
CA ILE A 58 8.16 15.09 -1.66
C ILE A 58 6.91 15.17 -2.56
N LEU A 59 6.63 14.12 -3.34
CA LEU A 59 5.48 14.09 -4.25
C LEU A 59 4.19 13.83 -3.45
N SER A 60 3.10 14.46 -3.88
CA SER A 60 1.77 14.06 -3.40
C SER A 60 1.49 12.59 -3.75
N ALA A 61 0.68 11.90 -2.96
CA ALA A 61 0.43 10.47 -3.18
C ALA A 61 -0.14 10.16 -4.59
N LYS A 62 -1.06 11.02 -5.09
CA LYS A 62 -1.60 10.92 -6.46
C LYS A 62 -0.51 11.11 -7.52
N ARG A 63 0.35 12.12 -7.37
CA ARG A 63 1.45 12.39 -8.32
C ARG A 63 2.52 11.30 -8.28
N PHE A 64 2.85 10.79 -7.09
CA PHE A 64 3.73 9.65 -6.92
C PHE A 64 3.23 8.43 -7.69
N PHE A 65 1.96 8.06 -7.49
CA PHE A 65 1.35 6.94 -8.21
C PHE A 65 1.35 7.15 -9.73
N HIS A 66 0.93 8.32 -10.20
CA HIS A 66 0.91 8.63 -11.62
C HIS A 66 2.31 8.58 -12.25
N ASN A 67 3.33 9.09 -11.56
CA ASN A 67 4.70 9.00 -12.02
C ASN A 67 5.18 7.53 -12.04
N ALA A 68 4.84 6.73 -11.03
CA ALA A 68 5.22 5.32 -10.98
C ALA A 68 4.63 4.51 -12.14
N VAL A 69 3.34 4.68 -12.43
CA VAL A 69 2.66 3.98 -13.53
C VAL A 69 3.30 4.32 -14.89
N ASN A 70 3.74 5.56 -15.07
CA ASN A 70 4.27 6.07 -16.33
C ASN A 70 5.81 5.99 -16.44
N ASN A 71 6.49 5.28 -15.54
CA ASN A 71 7.96 5.20 -15.47
C ASN A 71 8.66 6.58 -15.38
N LYS A 72 8.06 7.54 -14.65
CA LYS A 72 8.57 8.91 -14.47
C LYS A 72 9.11 9.14 -13.05
N LEU A 73 9.28 8.08 -12.25
CA LEU A 73 9.92 8.20 -10.94
C LEU A 73 11.43 8.36 -11.11
N GLN A 74 12.03 9.14 -10.21
CA GLN A 74 13.47 9.40 -10.21
C GLN A 74 14.00 9.11 -8.81
N SER A 75 15.28 8.75 -8.73
CA SER A 75 15.97 8.45 -7.47
C SER A 75 15.95 9.60 -6.46
N SER A 76 15.86 10.85 -6.92
CA SER A 76 15.70 12.06 -6.12
C SER A 76 14.31 12.18 -5.50
N HIS A 77 13.28 11.60 -6.12
CA HIS A 77 11.91 11.64 -5.61
C HIS A 77 11.69 10.73 -4.41
N ILE A 78 12.59 9.79 -4.12
CA ILE A 78 12.46 8.84 -3.00
C ILE A 78 13.61 8.95 -2.01
N PHE A 79 13.29 8.88 -0.72
CA PHE A 79 14.27 8.89 0.36
C PHE A 79 13.80 8.03 1.54
N PHE A 80 14.72 7.82 2.48
CA PHE A 80 14.53 6.98 3.65
C PHE A 80 14.93 7.77 4.90
N SER A 81 14.16 7.58 5.97
CA SER A 81 14.31 8.27 7.25
C SER A 81 14.08 7.28 8.40
N SER A 82 14.17 7.74 9.64
CA SER A 82 13.76 6.94 10.80
C SER A 82 12.28 6.55 10.75
N LYS A 83 11.42 7.41 10.19
CA LYS A 83 9.98 7.14 9.98
C LYS A 83 9.72 6.23 8.77
N HIS A 84 10.60 6.27 7.77
CA HIS A 84 10.55 5.43 6.58
C HIS A 84 11.86 4.65 6.35
N PRO A 85 12.14 3.61 7.19
CA PRO A 85 13.41 2.88 7.09
C PRO A 85 13.52 2.07 5.81
N TYR A 86 14.73 1.98 5.27
CA TYR A 86 15.04 1.20 4.07
C TYR A 86 14.61 -0.28 4.19
N GLY A 87 14.86 -0.91 5.33
CA GLY A 87 14.48 -2.31 5.56
C GLY A 87 12.96 -2.54 5.52
N LEU A 88 12.17 -1.56 5.99
CA LEU A 88 10.71 -1.64 5.92
C LEU A 88 10.22 -1.55 4.46
N CYS A 89 10.81 -0.66 3.66
CA CYS A 89 10.50 -0.56 2.23
C CYS A 89 10.76 -1.90 1.51
N LEU A 90 11.91 -2.55 1.74
CA LEU A 90 12.20 -3.84 1.12
C LEU A 90 11.19 -4.92 1.51
N LYS A 91 10.82 -5.01 2.80
CA LYS A 91 9.80 -5.95 3.27
C LYS A 91 8.45 -5.68 2.60
N LYS A 92 8.03 -4.42 2.53
CA LYS A 92 6.78 -4.03 1.87
C LYS A 92 6.78 -4.34 0.36
N LEU A 93 7.87 -4.04 -0.34
CA LEU A 93 7.98 -4.31 -1.79
C LEU A 93 8.03 -5.80 -2.12
N LYS A 94 8.51 -6.65 -1.21
CA LYS A 94 8.46 -8.11 -1.37
C LYS A 94 7.02 -8.61 -1.54
N HIS A 95 6.08 -8.04 -0.78
CA HIS A 95 4.68 -8.50 -0.70
C HIS A 95 3.68 -7.59 -1.46
N ILE A 96 4.12 -6.47 -2.03
CA ILE A 96 3.22 -5.48 -2.63
C ILE A 96 2.36 -6.03 -3.78
N ASN A 97 2.86 -7.03 -4.51
CA ASN A 97 2.10 -7.68 -5.60
C ASN A 97 1.07 -8.67 -5.06
N GLU A 98 1.29 -9.24 -3.87
CA GLU A 98 0.37 -10.17 -3.21
C GLU A 98 -0.94 -9.46 -2.83
N VAL A 99 -0.93 -8.13 -2.68
CA VAL A 99 -2.14 -7.32 -2.45
C VAL A 99 -3.20 -7.57 -3.51
N ALA A 100 -2.79 -7.66 -4.78
CA ALA A 100 -3.73 -7.90 -5.88
C ALA A 100 -4.26 -9.34 -5.88
N THR A 101 -3.40 -10.30 -5.55
CA THR A 101 -3.78 -11.71 -5.42
C THR A 101 -4.78 -11.90 -4.28
N LEU A 102 -4.46 -11.36 -3.09
CA LEU A 102 -5.30 -11.49 -1.90
C LEU A 102 -6.67 -10.84 -2.09
N ALA A 103 -6.74 -9.73 -2.82
CA ALA A 103 -8.00 -9.07 -3.11
C ALA A 103 -8.95 -9.89 -4.00
N GLY A 104 -8.42 -10.78 -4.83
CA GLY A 104 -9.19 -11.61 -5.76
C GLY A 104 -9.32 -13.07 -5.35
N SER A 105 -8.83 -13.45 -4.17
CA SER A 105 -8.74 -14.84 -3.73
C SER A 105 -9.58 -15.06 -2.46
N GLU A 106 -9.96 -16.31 -2.22
CA GLU A 106 -10.52 -16.71 -0.93
C GLU A 106 -9.50 -16.45 0.18
N SER A 107 -9.95 -15.82 1.26
CA SER A 107 -9.09 -15.35 2.34
C SER A 107 -9.86 -15.26 3.64
N PHE A 108 -9.15 -15.26 4.76
CA PHE A 108 -9.76 -15.09 6.07
C PHE A 108 -10.04 -13.62 6.32
N MET A 109 -11.23 -13.34 6.82
CA MET A 109 -11.57 -12.03 7.35
C MET A 109 -11.16 -11.95 8.82
N LEU A 110 -10.52 -10.83 9.15
CA LEU A 110 -10.09 -10.49 10.50
C LEU A 110 -10.89 -9.28 10.96
N GLU A 111 -11.34 -9.31 12.19
CA GLU A 111 -12.05 -8.21 12.84
C GLU A 111 -11.21 -7.64 13.99
N GLU A 112 -11.36 -6.34 14.24
CA GLU A 112 -10.75 -5.64 15.39
C GLU A 112 -9.22 -5.81 15.51
N ILE A 113 -8.49 -5.57 14.41
CA ILE A 113 -7.04 -5.70 14.38
C ILE A 113 -6.39 -4.51 15.12
N ILE A 114 -5.69 -4.79 16.20
CA ILE A 114 -4.96 -3.78 16.99
C ILE A 114 -3.47 -3.86 16.68
N THR A 115 -2.89 -2.72 16.31
CA THR A 115 -1.44 -2.54 16.17
C THR A 115 -0.94 -1.50 17.18
N ASN A 116 0.37 -1.44 17.42
CA ASN A 116 0.98 -0.44 18.31
C ASN A 116 0.64 1.02 17.96
N THR A 117 0.18 1.28 16.74
CA THR A 117 -0.07 2.64 16.24
C THR A 117 -1.51 2.91 15.82
N ARG A 118 -2.30 1.86 15.59
CA ARG A 118 -3.63 2.00 15.00
C ARG A 118 -4.47 0.75 15.17
N THR A 119 -5.76 0.96 15.33
CA THR A 119 -6.78 -0.08 15.26
C THR A 119 -7.45 -0.05 13.89
N TYR A 120 -7.73 -1.22 13.34
CA TYR A 120 -8.42 -1.40 12.07
C TYR A 120 -9.65 -2.28 12.30
N LYS A 121 -10.81 -1.84 11.83
CA LYS A 121 -12.06 -2.58 12.01
C LYS A 121 -12.03 -3.92 11.29
N PHE A 122 -11.46 -3.95 10.08
CA PHE A 122 -11.39 -5.15 9.25
C PHE A 122 -10.00 -5.34 8.67
N GLY A 123 -9.66 -6.58 8.38
CA GLY A 123 -8.58 -6.93 7.48
C GLY A 123 -8.81 -8.28 6.82
N THR A 124 -7.97 -8.60 5.85
CA THR A 124 -7.97 -9.90 5.16
C THR A 124 -6.58 -10.52 5.25
N THR A 125 -6.49 -11.83 5.36
CA THR A 125 -5.22 -12.57 5.45
C THR A 125 -5.25 -13.92 4.75
N ASP A 126 -4.11 -14.32 4.19
CA ASP A 126 -3.83 -15.69 3.70
C ASP A 126 -2.92 -16.48 4.66
N LEU A 127 -2.83 -16.03 5.92
CA LEU A 127 -1.92 -16.51 6.99
C LEU A 127 -0.44 -16.13 6.82
N ASN A 128 0.00 -15.74 5.62
CA ASN A 128 1.36 -15.26 5.37
C ASN A 128 1.44 -13.74 5.39
N PHE A 129 0.37 -13.09 4.93
CA PHE A 129 0.28 -11.66 4.74
C PHE A 129 -1.12 -11.15 5.08
N SER A 130 -1.21 -10.01 5.76
CA SER A 130 -2.48 -9.39 6.13
C SER A 130 -2.60 -7.96 5.61
N ILE A 131 -3.74 -7.62 5.02
CA ILE A 131 -4.11 -6.26 4.62
C ILE A 131 -5.14 -5.75 5.62
N CYS A 132 -4.83 -4.64 6.27
CA CYS A 132 -5.77 -3.96 7.15
C CYS A 132 -6.52 -2.87 6.38
N MET A 133 -7.83 -2.77 6.62
CA MET A 133 -8.76 -1.88 5.94
C MET A 133 -9.33 -0.88 6.93
N ASN A 134 -9.42 0.38 6.50
CA ASN A 134 -10.09 1.42 7.28
C ASN A 134 -11.37 1.84 6.58
N MET A 135 -12.37 2.20 7.39
CA MET A 135 -13.55 2.88 6.89
C MET A 135 -13.11 4.22 6.28
N GLU A 136 -13.71 4.53 5.14
CA GLU A 136 -13.57 5.85 4.56
C GLU A 136 -14.43 6.81 5.37
N THR A 137 -13.79 7.66 6.18
CA THR A 137 -14.44 8.81 6.81
C THR A 137 -14.31 9.98 5.85
N ASP A 138 -15.40 10.73 5.61
CA ASP A 138 -15.30 12.05 4.98
C ASP A 138 -14.23 12.86 5.72
N GLU A 139 -13.42 13.65 5.01
CA GLU A 139 -12.16 14.28 5.47
C GLU A 139 -12.32 15.33 6.61
N THR A 140 -13.25 15.15 7.54
CA THR A 140 -13.48 15.97 8.74
C THR A 140 -12.89 15.37 10.01
N GLU A 141 -12.47 14.11 10.02
CA GLU A 141 -11.70 13.58 11.15
C GLU A 141 -10.22 13.98 11.00
N LYS A 142 -9.89 15.11 11.63
CA LYS A 142 -8.53 15.45 12.01
C LYS A 142 -7.83 14.19 12.51
N GLN A 143 -6.62 13.94 12.02
CA GLN A 143 -5.65 13.10 12.71
C GLN A 143 -5.38 13.72 14.09
N THR A 144 -6.23 13.43 15.07
CA THR A 144 -5.84 13.40 16.49
C THR A 144 -5.05 12.10 16.63
N GLY A 145 -3.72 12.17 16.77
CA GLY A 145 -3.06 12.19 18.07
C GLY A 145 -3.26 10.81 18.71
N ILE A 146 -2.26 9.93 18.77
CA ILE A 146 -0.98 10.05 19.50
C ILE A 146 0.18 9.52 18.65
#